data_AF-A0A9D4Y0A9-F1
#
_entry.id   AF-A0A9D4Y0A9-F1
#
_cell.length_a   1.000
_cell.length_b   1.000
_cell.length_c   1.000
_cell.angle_alpha   90.00
_cell.angle_beta   90.00
_cell.angle_gamma   90.00
#
_symmetry.space_group_name_H-M   'P 1'
#
loop_
_entity.id
_entity.type
_entity.pdbx_description
1 polymer ?
#
loop_
_entity_poly.entity_id
_entity_poly.type
_entity_poly.pdbx_seq_one_letter_code
_entity_poly.pdbx_strand_id
1 'polypeptide(L)'
;MFIQTQSTPNTESLMFHPNASWEFLKPEIFAAIMDFYSSGEPLFLDSQATASKDTAIHDDDSETVAMIKELLETHTGIVKLKMQGACSGCPSSSVTLKSGIENMLMHYVPEVKGVEQEMDAKDEEAELSGQVE
;
A
#
# COMPACT_ATOMS: atom_id res chain seq x y z
N MET A 1 22.06 6.48 -34.87
CA MET A 1 21.58 5.57 -33.82
C MET A 1 20.07 5.70 -33.84
N PHE A 2 19.40 4.79 -34.52
CA PHE A 2 18.00 4.93 -34.93
C PHE A 2 17.12 4.06 -34.04
N ILE A 3 16.05 4.63 -33.52
CA ILE A 3 14.94 3.86 -32.95
C ILE A 3 14.18 3.31 -34.15
N GLN A 4 14.34 2.02 -34.43
CA GLN A 4 13.60 1.36 -35.49
C GLN A 4 12.37 0.71 -34.84
N THR A 5 11.21 1.31 -35.08
CA THR A 5 9.92 0.73 -34.71
C THR A 5 9.61 -0.39 -35.70
N GLN A 6 9.82 -1.64 -35.29
CA GLN A 6 9.21 -2.77 -36.00
C GLN A 6 7.78 -2.95 -35.49
N SER A 7 6.82 -2.71 -36.37
CA SER A 7 5.41 -2.98 -36.13
C SER A 7 5.18 -4.49 -36.16
N THR A 8 4.86 -5.08 -35.00
CA THR A 8 4.19 -6.38 -34.91
C THR A 8 2.90 -6.23 -34.12
N PRO A 9 1.84 -6.99 -34.43
CA PRO A 9 0.49 -6.49 -34.24
C PRO A 9 0.02 -6.28 -32.80
N ASN A 10 0.57 -6.92 -31.77
CA ASN A 10 -0.05 -6.86 -30.43
C ASN A 10 0.92 -7.09 -29.26
N THR A 11 2.19 -6.70 -29.36
CA THR A 11 3.09 -6.68 -28.18
C THR A 11 4.15 -5.61 -28.37
N GLU A 12 3.92 -4.44 -27.77
CA GLU A 12 5.00 -3.47 -27.56
C GLU A 12 5.91 -4.02 -26.46
N SER A 13 6.93 -4.77 -26.87
CA SER A 13 7.97 -5.22 -25.95
C SER A 13 8.91 -4.03 -25.67
N LEU A 14 8.65 -3.33 -24.57
CA LEU A 14 9.54 -2.29 -24.05
C LEU A 14 10.85 -2.94 -23.59
N MET A 15 11.86 -2.96 -24.45
CA MET A 15 13.21 -3.37 -24.07
C MET A 15 13.85 -2.28 -23.22
N PHE A 16 13.91 -2.50 -21.91
CA PHE A 16 14.63 -1.62 -21.01
C PHE A 16 16.15 -1.76 -21.23
N HIS A 17 16.79 -0.68 -21.71
CA HIS A 17 18.24 -0.62 -21.79
C HIS A 17 18.83 -0.33 -20.40
N PRO A 18 19.93 -0.99 -20.00
CA PRO A 18 20.47 -0.94 -18.65
C PRO A 18 21.00 0.44 -18.19
N ASN A 19 21.04 1.45 -19.07
CA ASN A 19 21.49 2.82 -18.76
C ASN A 19 20.46 3.90 -19.14
N ALA A 20 19.18 3.55 -19.32
CA ALA A 20 18.16 4.54 -19.63
C ALA A 20 17.85 5.40 -18.38
N SER A 21 18.10 6.73 -18.46
CA SER A 21 17.67 7.65 -17.41
C SER A 21 16.15 7.81 -17.42
N TRP A 22 15.55 7.81 -16.22
CA TRP A 22 14.12 7.97 -15.99
C TRP A 22 13.51 9.20 -16.69
N GLU A 23 14.30 10.28 -16.83
CA GLU A 23 13.85 11.49 -17.52
C GLU A 23 13.46 11.26 -18.98
N PHE A 24 14.08 10.27 -19.64
CA PHE A 24 13.78 9.90 -21.02
C PHE A 24 12.71 8.81 -21.13
N LEU A 25 12.53 8.00 -20.08
CA LEU A 25 11.49 6.96 -20.04
C LEU A 25 10.12 7.54 -19.69
N LYS A 26 10.08 8.57 -18.84
CA LYS A 26 8.85 9.21 -18.38
C LYS A 26 7.88 9.62 -19.52
N PRO A 27 8.31 10.31 -20.59
CA PRO A 27 7.39 10.70 -21.66
C PRO A 27 6.84 9.49 -22.44
N GLU A 28 7.65 8.47 -22.72
CA GLU A 28 7.24 7.26 -23.44
C GLU A 28 6.25 6.42 -22.63
N ILE A 29 6.54 6.21 -21.33
CA ILE A 29 5.64 5.48 -20.42
C ILE A 29 4.30 6.22 -20.29
N PHE A 30 4.34 7.55 -20.14
CA PHE A 30 3.13 8.34 -20.03
C PHE A 30 2.29 8.28 -21.31
N ALA A 31 2.94 8.34 -22.49
CA ALA A 31 2.26 8.20 -23.77
C ALA A 31 1.57 6.83 -23.89
N ALA A 32 2.27 5.75 -23.56
CA ALA A 32 1.71 4.39 -23.59
C ALA A 32 0.51 4.24 -22.64
N ILE A 33 0.60 4.79 -21.42
CA ILE A 33 -0.52 4.77 -20.47
C ILE A 33 -1.72 5.56 -21.02
N MET A 34 -1.49 6.77 -21.54
CA MET A 34 -2.57 7.61 -22.07
C MET A 34 -3.22 7.01 -23.32
N ASP A 35 -2.45 6.35 -24.17
CA ASP A 35 -2.96 5.63 -25.33
C ASP A 35 -3.86 4.47 -24.89
N PHE A 36 -3.45 3.69 -23.88
CA PHE A 36 -4.28 2.65 -23.27
C PHE A 36 -5.60 3.18 -22.69
N TYR A 37 -5.55 4.28 -21.92
CA TYR A 37 -6.79 4.90 -21.40
C TYR A 37 -7.71 5.41 -22.51
N SER A 38 -7.14 5.82 -23.65
CA SER A 38 -7.89 6.30 -24.82
C SER A 38 -8.41 5.17 -25.71
N SER A 39 -7.75 4.01 -25.70
CA SER A 39 -8.12 2.84 -26.50
C SER A 39 -9.40 2.17 -25.99
N GLY A 40 -9.78 2.40 -24.73
CA GLY A 40 -10.99 1.85 -24.13
C GLY A 40 -10.92 0.34 -23.89
N GLU A 41 -9.72 -0.23 -23.91
CA GLU A 41 -9.48 -1.63 -23.62
C GLU A 41 -9.84 -1.93 -22.15
N PRO A 42 -10.47 -3.09 -21.85
CA PRO A 42 -10.83 -3.44 -20.49
C PRO A 42 -9.60 -3.43 -19.57
N LEU A 43 -9.62 -2.53 -18.57
CA LEU A 43 -8.61 -2.39 -17.51
C LEU A 43 -8.37 -3.69 -16.72
N PHE A 44 -9.36 -4.59 -16.74
CA PHE A 44 -9.33 -5.86 -16.05
C PHE A 44 -9.64 -6.95 -17.07
N LEU A 45 -8.60 -7.67 -17.49
CA LEU A 45 -8.78 -9.04 -17.97
C LEU A 45 -9.34 -9.82 -16.79
N ASP A 46 -10.54 -10.37 -16.97
CA ASP A 46 -11.35 -11.14 -16.04
C ASP A 46 -10.57 -11.62 -14.80
N SER A 47 -11.05 -11.23 -13.62
CA SER A 47 -10.47 -11.43 -12.27
C SER A 47 -10.14 -12.87 -11.85
N GLN A 48 -10.03 -13.81 -12.78
CA GLN A 48 -9.74 -15.22 -12.56
C GLN A 48 -8.47 -15.71 -13.28
N ALA A 49 -7.72 -14.85 -13.97
CA ALA A 49 -6.48 -15.23 -14.67
C ALA A 49 -5.28 -14.33 -14.31
N THR A 50 -4.92 -14.31 -13.02
CA THR A 50 -3.60 -14.00 -12.39
C THR A 50 -3.72 -13.27 -11.06
N ALA A 51 -4.71 -13.64 -10.23
CA ALA A 51 -4.50 -13.53 -8.78
C ALA A 51 -3.64 -14.73 -8.34
N SER A 52 -2.37 -14.76 -8.74
CA SER A 52 -1.38 -15.51 -7.95
C SER A 52 -1.15 -14.71 -6.67
N LYS A 53 -2.17 -14.73 -5.81
CA LYS A 53 -2.10 -14.25 -4.43
C LYS A 53 -1.43 -15.34 -3.61
N ASP A 54 -0.17 -15.61 -3.91
CA ASP A 54 0.68 -16.29 -2.95
C ASP A 54 1.58 -15.26 -2.28
N THR A 55 0.95 -14.44 -1.43
CA THR A 55 1.66 -13.50 -0.56
C THR A 55 2.12 -14.15 0.73
N ALA A 56 1.71 -15.41 0.99
CA ALA A 56 2.18 -16.16 2.13
C ALA A 56 3.65 -16.52 1.93
N ILE A 57 4.46 -16.35 2.97
CA ILE A 57 5.82 -16.86 2.99
C ILE A 57 5.75 -18.39 3.14
N HIS A 58 6.32 -19.09 2.17
CA HIS A 58 6.42 -20.55 2.15
C HIS A 58 7.87 -20.99 2.36
N ASP A 59 8.07 -22.16 2.97
CA ASP A 59 9.40 -22.72 3.24
C ASP A 59 10.20 -23.04 1.96
N ASP A 60 9.49 -23.14 0.84
CA ASP A 60 9.99 -23.34 -0.52
C ASP A 60 10.28 -22.04 -1.29
N ASP A 61 10.03 -20.87 -0.69
CA ASP A 61 10.41 -19.58 -1.27
C ASP A 61 11.94 -19.37 -1.25
N SER A 62 12.47 -18.81 -2.33
CA SER A 62 13.86 -18.35 -2.33
C SER A 62 14.07 -17.20 -1.34
N GLU A 63 15.27 -17.07 -0.77
CA GLU A 63 15.64 -16.00 0.18
C GLU A 63 15.22 -14.60 -0.31
N THR A 64 15.44 -14.29 -1.59
CA THR A 64 15.05 -13.01 -2.19
C THR A 64 13.53 -12.85 -2.28
N VAL A 65 12.80 -13.92 -2.59
CA VAL A 65 11.33 -13.91 -2.65
C VAL A 65 10.75 -13.75 -1.25
N ALA A 66 11.30 -14.42 -0.25
CA ALA A 66 10.91 -14.26 1.15
C ALA A 66 11.11 -12.81 1.63
N MET A 67 12.27 -12.21 1.31
CA MET A 67 12.55 -10.81 1.63
C MET A 67 11.58 -9.84 0.91
N ILE A 68 11.27 -10.09 -0.36
CA ILE A 68 10.30 -9.27 -1.11
C ILE A 68 8.89 -9.42 -0.52
N LYS A 69 8.48 -10.65 -0.18
CA LYS A 69 7.18 -10.93 0.46
C LYS A 69 7.08 -10.23 1.82
N GLU A 70 8.13 -10.27 2.64
CA GLU A 70 8.22 -9.54 3.92
C GLU A 70 8.05 -8.01 3.74
N LEU A 71 8.69 -7.43 2.73
CA LEU A 71 8.54 -6.00 2.42
C LEU A 71 7.13 -5.63 1.93
N LEU A 72 6.48 -6.51 1.16
CA LEU A 72 5.10 -6.30 0.71
C LEU A 72 4.09 -6.42 1.84
N GLU A 73 4.32 -7.35 2.78
CA GLU A 73 3.49 -7.57 3.96
C GLU A 73 3.49 -6.39 4.93
N THR A 74 4.46 -5.48 4.81
CA THR A 74 4.52 -4.21 5.53
C THR A 74 3.28 -3.33 5.28
N HIS A 75 2.49 -3.61 4.23
CA HIS A 75 1.15 -3.04 4.01
C HIS A 75 0.08 -3.87 4.75
N THR A 76 0.18 -3.94 6.09
CA THR A 76 -0.67 -4.76 6.95
C THR A 76 -2.13 -4.34 6.99
N GLY A 77 -2.50 -3.22 6.36
CA GLY A 77 -3.84 -2.62 6.45
C GLY A 77 -4.13 -2.01 7.81
N ILE A 78 -3.12 -1.85 8.67
CA ILE A 78 -3.26 -1.23 9.99
C ILE A 78 -3.01 0.27 9.88
N VAL A 79 -4.00 1.08 10.26
CA VAL A 79 -3.90 2.53 10.28
C VAL A 79 -3.52 3.00 11.69
N LYS A 80 -2.37 3.65 11.82
CA LYS A 80 -1.93 4.27 13.08
C LYS A 80 -2.56 5.65 13.23
N LEU A 81 -3.22 5.89 14.35
CA LEU A 81 -3.91 7.15 14.64
C LEU A 81 -3.46 7.70 15.99
N LYS A 82 -3.21 9.00 16.02
CA LYS A 82 -3.02 9.75 17.26
C LYS A 82 -4.32 10.44 17.63
N MET A 83 -4.94 10.02 18.73
CA MET A 83 -6.15 10.68 19.24
C MET A 83 -5.78 12.01 19.89
N GLN A 84 -6.49 13.08 19.55
CA GLN A 84 -6.33 14.39 20.17
C GLN A 84 -7.60 14.79 20.92
N GLY A 85 -7.45 15.53 22.03
CA GLY A 85 -8.57 16.09 22.79
C GLY A 85 -9.09 15.17 23.91
N ALA A 86 -10.32 15.39 24.37
CA ALA A 86 -10.86 14.72 25.56
C ALA A 86 -10.92 13.18 25.48
N CYS A 87 -10.84 12.61 24.27
CA CYS A 87 -10.86 11.16 24.05
C CYS A 87 -9.48 10.49 24.18
N SER A 88 -8.38 11.26 24.25
CA SER A 88 -7.03 10.69 24.32
C SER A 88 -6.65 10.16 25.70
N GLY A 89 -7.28 10.65 26.78
CA GLY A 89 -6.91 10.34 28.17
C GLY A 89 -7.95 9.57 28.99
N CYS A 90 -9.08 9.16 28.39
CA CYS A 90 -10.10 8.39 29.07
C CYS A 90 -10.21 6.98 28.44
N PRO A 91 -9.96 5.89 29.19
CA PRO A 91 -9.92 4.54 28.64
C PRO A 91 -11.27 4.08 28.07
N SER A 92 -12.40 4.56 28.60
CA SER A 92 -13.72 4.21 28.08
C SER A 92 -14.04 4.96 26.77
N SER A 93 -13.65 6.22 26.66
CA SER A 93 -13.87 7.05 25.48
C SER A 93 -12.92 6.69 24.33
N SER A 94 -11.65 6.38 24.62
CA SER A 94 -10.65 5.98 23.62
C SER A 94 -11.01 4.66 22.94
N VAL A 95 -11.45 3.65 23.69
CA VAL A 95 -11.90 2.36 23.13
C VAL A 95 -13.12 2.56 22.22
N THR A 96 -14.13 3.31 22.68
CA THR A 96 -15.34 3.56 21.89
C THR A 96 -15.02 4.32 20.60
N LEU A 97 -14.18 5.35 20.69
CA LEU A 97 -13.79 6.16 19.53
C LEU A 97 -12.93 5.35 18.54
N LYS A 98 -12.02 4.53 19.05
CA LYS A 98 -11.16 3.65 18.22
C LYS A 98 -12.02 2.72 17.38
N SER A 99 -12.95 2.00 18.02
CA SER A 99 -13.87 1.09 17.33
C SER A 99 -14.77 1.81 16.33
N GLY A 100 -15.21 3.04 16.63
CA GLY A 100 -15.99 3.86 15.70
C GLY A 100 -15.21 4.25 14.44
N ILE A 101 -13.96 4.72 14.61
CA ILE A 101 -13.10 5.12 13.50
C ILE A 101 -12.71 3.91 12.66
N GLU A 102 -12.37 2.79 13.29
CA GLU A 102 -12.02 1.53 12.62
C GLU A 102 -13.17 1.06 11.72
N ASN A 103 -14.38 0.96 12.26
CA ASN A 103 -15.55 0.53 11.50
C ASN A 103 -15.88 1.48 10.34
N MET A 104 -15.71 2.78 10.54
CA MET A 104 -15.91 3.78 9.49
C MET A 104 -14.85 3.65 8.39
N LEU A 105 -13.58 3.50 8.74
CA LEU A 105 -12.49 3.35 7.77
C LEU A 105 -12.63 2.06 6.98
N MET A 106 -12.97 0.94 7.62
CA MET A 106 -13.25 -0.33 6.93
C MET A 106 -14.42 -0.23 5.93
N HIS A 107 -15.40 0.64 6.19
CA HIS A 107 -16.53 0.85 5.29
C HIS A 107 -16.16 1.64 4.03
N TYR A 108 -15.35 2.70 4.17
CA TYR A 108 -14.99 3.59 3.07
C TYR A 108 -13.68 3.20 2.35
N VAL A 109 -12.80 2.47 3.03
CA VAL A 109 -11.48 2.06 2.55
C VAL A 109 -11.31 0.56 2.82
N PRO A 110 -11.69 -0.32 1.87
CA PRO A 110 -11.72 -1.77 2.09
C PRO A 110 -10.33 -2.41 2.27
N GLU A 111 -9.24 -1.70 1.98
CA GLU A 111 -7.89 -2.16 2.30
C GLU A 111 -7.53 -2.04 3.79
N VAL A 112 -8.31 -1.28 4.57
CA VAL A 112 -8.10 -1.12 6.02
C VAL A 112 -8.56 -2.39 6.74
N LYS A 113 -7.63 -3.02 7.46
CA LYS A 113 -7.85 -4.22 8.29
C LYS A 113 -7.92 -3.93 9.79
N GLY A 114 -7.49 -2.75 10.21
CA GLY A 114 -7.54 -2.38 11.63
C GLY A 114 -6.94 -1.01 11.92
N VAL A 115 -7.07 -0.58 13.17
CA VAL A 115 -6.55 0.70 13.67
C VAL A 115 -5.74 0.48 14.95
N GLU A 116 -4.60 1.16 15.06
CA GLU A 116 -3.78 1.20 16.28
C GLU A 116 -3.64 2.63 16.79
N GLN A 117 -3.69 2.82 18.11
CA GLN A 117 -3.47 4.12 18.71
C GLN A 117 -1.98 4.29 18.99
N GLU A 118 -1.39 5.36 18.45
CA GLU A 118 -0.03 5.76 18.79
C GLU A 118 -0.07 6.62 20.07
N MET A 119 0.60 6.15 21.12
CA MET A 119 0.83 6.90 22.36
C MET A 119 2.25 7.48 22.30
N ASP A 120 2.41 8.77 22.59
CA ASP A 120 3.74 9.37 22.65
C ASP A 120 4.44 8.94 23.94
N ALA A 121 5.76 8.77 23.91
CA ALA A 121 6.59 8.49 25.10
C ALA A 121 6.50 9.57 26.21
N LYS A 122 5.88 10.72 25.93
CA LYS A 122 5.63 11.79 26.92
C LYS A 122 4.35 11.58 27.72
N ASP A 123 3.46 10.70 27.25
CA ASP A 123 2.20 10.38 27.92
C ASP A 123 2.38 9.24 28.96
N GLU A 124 3.44 8.41 28.82
CA GLU A 124 3.83 7.38 29.81
C GLU A 124 4.29 7.96 31.15
N GLU A 125 4.95 9.12 31.16
CA GLU A 125 5.43 9.76 32.39
C GLU A 125 4.29 10.41 33.21
N ALA A 126 3.14 10.68 32.58
CA ALA A 126 1.98 11.29 33.23
C ALA A 126 1.10 10.29 34.00
N GLU A 127 1.13 9.00 33.65
CA GLU A 127 0.39 7.96 34.40
C GLU A 127 1.10 7.52 35.68
N LEU A 128 2.43 7.67 35.79
CA LEU A 128 3.18 7.30 36.99
C LEU A 128 3.23 8.40 38.08
N SER A 129 2.84 9.64 37.78
CA SER A 129 2.82 10.74 38.77
C SER A 129 1.45 11.03 39.38
N GLY A 130 0.39 10.32 38.95
CA GLY A 130 -1.01 10.61 39.35
C GLY A 130 -1.56 9.78 40.53
N GLN A 131 -0.78 8.88 41.12
CA GLN A 131 -1.22 8.00 42.21
C GLN A 131 -0.65 8.39 43.57
N VAL A 132 -0.81 9.66 43.95
CA VAL A 132 -0.77 10.11 45.35
C VAL A 132 -1.60 11.39 45.49
N GLU A 133 -2.90 11.23 45.71
CA GLU A 133 -3.67 11.88 46.80
C GLU A 133 -5.02 11.17 46.99
#